data_AF-A0A9Q0YSD8-F1
#
_entry.id   AF-A0A9Q0YSD8-F1
#
_cell.length_a   1.000
_cell.length_b   1.000
_cell.length_c   1.000
_cell.angle_alpha   90.00
_cell.angle_beta   90.00
_cell.angle_gamma   90.00
#
_symmetry.space_group_name_H-M   'P 1'
#
loop_
_entity.id
_entity.type
_entity.pdbx_description
1 polymer ?
#
loop_
_entity_poly.entity_id
_entity_poly.type
_entity_poly.pdbx_seq_one_letter_code
_entity_poly.pdbx_strand_id
1 'polypeptide(L)' 'MGIEFHIFSHYSFSSSGKTDFLKEYGMELVKKCVDPVVIHHPKGHTIPRLDEKGLETMLSFVDKIQNELLDM' A
#
# COMPACT_ATOMS: atom_id res chain seq x y z
N MET A 1 3.82 20.49 2.95
CA MET A 1 4.71 19.33 3.14
C MET A 1 4.53 18.84 4.57
N GLY A 2 3.52 18.01 4.83
CA GLY A 2 3.15 17.64 6.21
C GLY A 2 2.10 16.54 6.28
N ILE A 3 1.16 16.50 5.34
CA ILE A 3 0.10 15.47 5.34
C ILE A 3 0.58 14.19 4.64
N GLU A 4 1.28 14.29 3.50
CA GLU A 4 1.82 13.11 2.79
C GLU A 4 2.81 12.30 3.64
N PHE A 5 3.73 12.96 4.35
CA PHE A 5 4.74 12.27 5.17
C PHE A 5 4.13 11.52 6.38
N HIS A 6 3.06 12.05 6.98
CA HIS A 6 2.36 11.36 8.07
C HIS A 6 1.56 10.16 7.57
N ILE A 7 0.93 10.27 6.39
CA ILE A 7 0.28 9.14 5.74
C ILE A 7 1.31 8.03 5.50
N PHE A 8 2.44 8.31 4.82
CA PHE A 8 3.48 7.29 4.59
C PHE A 8 4.08 6.69 5.88
N SER A 9 4.13 7.45 6.98
CA SER A 9 4.63 6.98 8.28
C SER A 9 3.69 5.96 8.92
N HIS A 10 2.38 6.23 8.94
CA HIS A 10 1.40 5.35 9.60
C HIS A 10 0.81 4.29 8.67
N TYR A 11 0.48 4.65 7.42
CA TYR A 11 -0.25 3.81 6.47
C TYR A 11 0.40 3.83 5.09
N SER A 12 0.69 2.65 4.55
CA SER A 12 1.17 2.53 3.18
C SER A 12 0.48 1.38 2.48
N PHE A 13 0.08 1.61 1.23
CA PHE A 13 -0.41 0.57 0.34
C PHE A 13 0.60 0.38 -0.79
N SER A 14 1.10 -0.85 -0.96
CA SER A 14 2.06 -1.18 -2.01
C SER A 14 1.65 -2.44 -2.78
N SER A 15 1.75 -2.38 -4.11
CA SER A 15 1.65 -3.55 -4.96
C SER A 15 3.05 -3.97 -5.38
N SER A 16 3.44 -5.21 -5.05
CA SER A 16 4.77 -5.73 -5.37
C SER A 16 4.72 -6.87 -6.37
N GLY A 17 5.46 -6.69 -7.46
CA GLY A 17 5.67 -7.70 -8.47
C GLY A 17 6.82 -8.65 -8.15
N LYS A 18 6.72 -9.93 -8.54
CA LYS A 18 7.80 -10.91 -8.29
C LYS A 18 9.11 -10.57 -9.02
N THR A 19 9.02 -10.03 -10.23
CA THR A 19 10.16 -9.66 -11.08
C THR A 19 10.38 -8.14 -11.15
N ASP A 20 9.83 -7.40 -10.20
CA ASP A 20 10.02 -5.96 -10.12
C ASP A 20 11.45 -5.65 -9.61
N PHE A 21 12.24 -4.96 -10.42
CA PHE A 21 13.61 -4.55 -10.08
C PHE A 21 13.65 -3.47 -8.98
N LEU A 22 12.53 -2.76 -8.75
CA LEU A 22 12.39 -1.79 -7.68
C LEU A 22 11.82 -2.39 -6.38
N LYS A 23 11.54 -3.70 -6.37
CA LYS A 23 10.97 -4.40 -5.22
C LYS A 23 11.76 -4.17 -3.94
N GLU A 24 13.09 -4.18 -4.01
CA GLU A 24 13.95 -4.00 -2.84
C GLU A 24 13.72 -2.64 -2.16
N TYR A 25 13.60 -1.56 -2.94
CA TYR A 25 13.27 -0.23 -2.42
C TYR A 25 11.86 -0.16 -1.84
N GLY A 26 10.89 -0.82 -2.49
CA GLY A 26 9.53 -0.92 -1.97
C GLY A 26 9.49 -1.62 -0.60
N MET A 27 10.30 -2.67 -0.41
CA MET A 27 10.39 -3.38 0.86
C MET A 27 11.02 -2.54 1.97
N GLU A 28 11.99 -1.67 1.66
CA GLU A 28 12.55 -0.73 2.63
C GLU A 28 11.53 0.31 3.13
N LEU A 29 10.60 0.73 2.26
CA LEU A 29 9.48 1.60 2.67
C LEU A 29 8.50 0.87 3.58
N VAL A 30 8.14 -0.37 3.21
CA VAL A 30 7.24 -1.22 4.02
C VAL A 30 7.79 -1.42 5.42
N LYS A 31 9.11 -1.64 5.59
CA LYS A 31 9.76 -1.81 6.90
C LYS A 31 9.66 -0.59 7.81
N LYS A 32 9.47 0.61 7.25
CA LYS A 32 9.41 1.87 8.01
C LYS A 32 7.98 2.29 8.33
N CYS A 33 6.98 1.62 7.77
CA CYS A 33 5.57 1.94 7.95
C CYS A 33 5.02 1.20 9.18
N VAL A 34 4.17 1.87 9.96
CA VAL A 34 3.55 1.29 11.16
C VAL A 34 2.54 0.19 10.81
N ASP A 35 1.70 0.43 9.80
CA ASP A 35 0.69 -0.54 9.34
C ASP A 35 0.62 -0.62 7.81
N PRO A 36 1.60 -1.31 7.18
CA PRO A 36 1.63 -1.45 5.73
C PRO A 36 0.68 -2.55 5.24
N VAL A 37 -0.06 -2.25 4.17
CA VAL A 37 -0.83 -3.21 3.38
C VAL A 37 -0.10 -3.50 2.08
N VAL A 38 0.22 -4.77 1.82
CA VAL A 38 0.96 -5.19 0.62
C VAL A 38 0.19 -6.22 -0.18
N ILE A 39 -0.07 -5.93 -1.46
CA ILE A 39 -0.62 -6.89 -2.42
C ILE A 39 0.51 -7.45 -3.29
N HIS A 40 0.67 -8.77 -3.28
CA HIS A 40 1.65 -9.45 -4.12
C HIS A 40 1.02 -9.90 -5.44
N HIS A 41 1.69 -9.64 -6.56
CA HIS A 41 1.27 -10.13 -7.87
C HIS A 41 2.44 -10.76 -8.66
N PRO A 42 2.15 -11.69 -9.59
CA PRO A 42 3.20 -12.45 -10.28
C PRO A 42 3.92 -11.65 -11.38
N LYS A 43 3.32 -10.54 -11.86
CA LYS A 43 3.91 -9.70 -12.91
C LYS A 43 5.00 -8.80 -12.32
N GLY A 44 5.87 -8.25 -13.17
CA GLY A 44 6.92 -7.31 -12.76
C GLY A 44 6.36 -5.92 -12.45
N HIS A 45 7.09 -4.86 -12.79
CA HIS A 45 6.68 -3.48 -12.55
C HIS A 45 5.51 -3.04 -13.45
N THR A 46 4.30 -3.42 -13.07
CA THR A 46 3.06 -3.16 -13.80
C THR A 46 1.96 -2.80 -12.82
N ILE A 47 1.03 -1.92 -13.21
CA ILE A 47 -0.19 -1.71 -12.42
C ILE A 47 -0.91 -3.07 -12.27
N PRO A 48 -1.09 -3.57 -11.03
CA PRO A 48 -1.75 -4.85 -10.81
C PRO A 48 -3.20 -4.78 -11.27
N ARG A 49 -3.68 -5.84 -11.91
CA ARG A 49 -5.12 -6.05 -12.05
C ARG A 49 -5.57 -6.74 -10.78
N LEU A 50 -6.40 -6.07 -10.01
CA LEU A 50 -6.94 -6.61 -8.77
C LEU A 50 -8.02 -7.64 -9.12
N ASP A 51 -7.95 -8.80 -8.47
CA ASP A 51 -9.08 -9.72 -8.37
C ASP A 51 -10.06 -9.21 -7.29
N GLU A 52 -11.14 -9.95 -7.04
CA GLU A 52 -12.16 -9.56 -6.05
C GLU A 52 -11.54 -9.31 -4.67
N LYS A 53 -10.62 -10.18 -4.24
CA LYS A 53 -9.91 -10.06 -2.96
C LYS A 53 -8.99 -8.84 -2.92
N GLY A 54 -8.26 -8.59 -3.99
CA GLY A 54 -7.39 -7.43 -4.10
C GLY A 54 -8.17 -6.12 -4.09
N LEU A 55 -9.34 -6.10 -4.74
CA LEU A 55 -10.24 -4.96 -4.75
C LEU A 55 -10.84 -4.70 -3.36
N GLU A 56 -11.34 -5.75 -2.70
CA GLU A 56 -11.84 -5.67 -1.32
C GLU A 56 -10.76 -5.13 -0.37
N THR A 57 -9.53 -5.65 -0.46
CA THR A 57 -8.40 -5.18 0.35
C THR A 57 -8.11 -3.70 0.14
N MET A 58 -8.13 -3.24 -1.12
CA MET A 58 -7.90 -1.83 -1.46
C MET A 58 -9.02 -0.93 -0.90
N LEU A 59 -10.29 -1.34 -1.07
CA LEU A 59 -11.43 -0.57 -0.59
C LEU A 59 -11.44 -0.49 0.94
N SER A 60 -11.22 -1.60 1.65
CA SER A 60 -11.13 -1.58 3.11
C SER A 60 -9.99 -0.71 3.64
N PHE A 61 -8.86 -0.64 2.93
CA PHE A 61 -7.76 0.26 3.28
C PHE A 61 -8.17 1.74 3.12
N VAL A 62 -8.86 2.08 2.04
CA VAL A 62 -9.37 3.44 1.82
C VAL A 62 -10.40 3.82 2.89
N ASP A 63 -11.36 2.93 3.17
CA ASP A 63 -12.39 3.14 4.20
C ASP A 63 -11.76 3.35 5.58
N LYS A 64 -10.74 2.55 5.93
CA LYS A 64 -9.99 2.70 7.18
C LYS A 64 -9.39 4.09 7.31
N ILE A 65 -8.65 4.54 6.29
CA ILE A 65 -8.02 5.87 6.30
C ILE A 65 -9.09 6.97 6.39
N GLN A 66 -10.18 6.84 5.64
CA GLN A 66 -11.26 7.82 5.67
C GLN A 66 -11.91 7.93 7.04
N ASN A 67 -12.24 6.80 7.69
CA ASN A 67 -12.81 6.81 9.03
C ASN A 67 -11.86 7.44 10.04
N GLU A 68 -10.58 7.06 10.03
CA GLU A 68 -9.61 7.62 10.96
C GLU A 68 -9.37 9.12 10.76
N LEU A 69 -9.41 9.63 9.52
CA LEU A 69 -9.27 11.06 9.23
C LEU A 69 -10.54 11.86 9.56
N LEU A 70 -11.71 11.22 9.53
CA LEU A 70 -12.99 11.85 9.87
C LEU A 70 -13.26 11.84 11.38
N ASP A 71 -12.63 10.93 12.12
CA ASP A 71 -12.69 10.82 13.59
C ASP A 71 -11.66 11.72 14.31
N MET A 72 -10.85 12.50 13.57
CA MET A 72 -9.88 13.50 14.06
C MET A 72 -10.47 14.90 14.14
#